data_AF-A0A353HXY2-F1
#
_entry.id   AF-A0A353HXY2-F1
#
_cell.length_a   1.000
_cell.length_b   1.000
_cell.length_c   1.000
_cell.angle_alpha   90.00
_cell.angle_beta   90.00
_cell.angle_gamma   90.00
#
_symmetry.space_group_name_H-M   'P 1'
#
loop_
_entity.id
_entity.type
_entity.pdbx_description
1 polymer ?
#
loop_
_entity_poly.entity_id
_entity_poly.type
_entity_poly.pdbx_seq_one_letter_code
_entity_poly.pdbx_strand_id
1 'polypeptide(L)'
;LRAAGVPLMAAPPETYYEMLDSRIPGHGENAGELQKRGLLLDGAVTDGKPRLLLQIFGEAQLGPVFFEFIQRKGDEGFGEGNFKALFESIERDQIKRGAIKQAEVA
;
A
#
# COMPACT_ATOMS: atom_id res chain seq x y z
N LEU A 1 5.61 14.20 6.16
CA LEU A 1 5.34 14.07 4.70
C LEU A 1 4.20 14.97 4.26
N ARG A 2 2.93 14.67 4.60
CA ARG A 2 1.77 15.50 4.19
C ARG A 2 1.88 16.97 4.59
N ALA A 3 2.24 17.26 5.84
CA ALA A 3 2.46 18.64 6.31
C ALA A 3 3.60 19.37 5.58
N ALA A 4 4.53 18.63 4.96
CA ALA A 4 5.63 19.17 4.17
C ALA A 4 5.31 19.21 2.66
N GLY A 5 4.06 18.94 2.25
CA GLY A 5 3.62 19.02 0.86
C GLY A 5 4.05 17.85 -0.04
N VAL A 6 4.52 16.73 0.53
CA VAL A 6 4.90 15.55 -0.29
C VAL A 6 3.64 14.91 -0.88
N PRO A 7 3.51 14.83 -2.23
CA PRO A 7 2.39 14.17 -2.88
C PRO A 7 2.49 12.64 -2.69
N LEU A 8 1.42 12.06 -2.18
CA LEU A 8 1.32 10.63 -1.86
C LEU A 8 0.15 10.04 -2.65
N MET A 9 0.30 8.79 -3.10
CA MET A 9 -0.76 8.10 -3.81
C MET A 9 -2.05 8.01 -2.99
N ALA A 10 -3.18 7.84 -3.70
CA ALA A 10 -4.49 7.67 -3.08
C ALA A 10 -4.49 6.45 -2.15
N ALA A 11 -5.19 6.59 -1.02
CA ALA A 11 -5.37 5.48 -0.09
C ALA A 11 -6.19 4.35 -0.76
N PRO A 12 -5.96 3.09 -0.36
CA PRO A 12 -6.86 1.98 -0.65
C PRO A 12 -8.31 2.28 -0.24
N PRO A 13 -9.29 1.57 -0.82
CA PRO A 13 -10.68 1.66 -0.37
C PRO A 13 -10.82 1.23 1.09
N GLU A 14 -11.87 1.69 1.77
CA GLU A 14 -12.17 1.35 3.17
C GLU A 14 -12.18 -0.16 3.42
N THR A 15 -12.73 -0.94 2.47
CA THR A 15 -12.78 -2.40 2.52
C THR A 15 -11.41 -3.06 2.69
N TYR A 16 -10.32 -2.43 2.22
CA TYR A 16 -8.96 -2.92 2.47
C TYR A 16 -8.65 -2.97 3.97
N TYR A 17 -9.03 -1.92 4.70
CA TYR A 17 -8.76 -1.76 6.13
C TYR A 17 -9.67 -2.65 6.98
N GLU A 18 -10.93 -2.81 6.57
CA GLU A 18 -11.87 -3.75 7.20
C GLU A 18 -11.38 -5.20 7.13
N MET A 19 -10.66 -5.56 6.06
CA MET A 19 -10.15 -6.92 5.86
C MET A 19 -8.81 -7.21 6.58
N LEU A 20 -8.14 -6.21 7.16
CA LEU A 20 -6.79 -6.40 7.73
C LEU A 20 -6.76 -7.45 8.85
N ASP A 21 -7.72 -7.42 9.76
CA ASP A 21 -7.78 -8.37 10.88
C ASP A 21 -7.99 -9.82 10.41
N SER A 22 -8.71 -10.01 9.29
CA SER A 22 -8.90 -11.33 8.69
C SER A 22 -7.68 -11.78 7.90
N ARG A 23 -6.96 -10.85 7.25
CA ARG A 23 -5.79 -11.14 6.43
C ARG A 23 -4.54 -11.42 7.26
N ILE A 24 -4.35 -10.66 8.34
CA ILE A 24 -3.18 -10.76 9.22
C ILE A 24 -3.64 -10.83 10.68
N PRO A 25 -4.28 -11.94 11.12
CA PRO A 25 -4.83 -12.02 12.46
C PRO A 25 -3.77 -11.75 13.54
N GLY A 26 -4.09 -10.85 14.48
CA GLY A 26 -3.20 -10.50 15.58
C GLY A 26 -2.05 -9.54 15.22
N HIS A 27 -2.15 -8.82 14.09
CA HIS A 27 -1.15 -7.81 13.69
C HIS A 27 -0.96 -6.69 14.71
N GLY A 28 -2.02 -6.27 15.41
CA GLY A 28 -1.94 -5.32 16.53
C GLY A 28 -1.79 -3.85 16.13
N GLU A 29 -1.87 -3.51 14.84
CA GLU A 29 -1.94 -2.12 14.36
C GLU A 29 -3.37 -1.55 14.44
N ASN A 30 -3.50 -0.24 14.47
CA ASN A 30 -4.81 0.43 14.43
C ASN A 30 -5.23 0.70 12.98
N ALA A 31 -6.19 -0.08 12.47
CA ALA A 31 -6.68 0.03 11.09
C ALA A 31 -7.17 1.45 10.74
N GLY A 32 -7.84 2.14 11.67
CA GLY A 32 -8.32 3.51 11.45
C GLY A 32 -7.18 4.53 11.30
N GLU A 33 -6.10 4.39 12.06
CA GLU A 33 -4.92 5.26 11.90
C GLU A 33 -4.15 4.97 10.61
N LEU A 34 -4.11 3.70 10.19
CA LEU A 34 -3.56 3.32 8.89
C LEU A 34 -4.38 3.94 7.75
N GLN A 35 -5.71 3.83 7.82
CA GLN A 35 -6.65 4.39 6.84
C GLN A 35 -6.54 5.91 6.71
N LYS A 36 -6.56 6.64 7.84
CA LYS A 36 -6.40 8.10 7.84
C LYS A 36 -5.12 8.57 7.14
N ARG A 37 -4.09 7.72 7.14
CA ARG A 37 -2.77 8.04 6.57
C ARG A 37 -2.59 7.46 5.16
N GLY A 38 -3.44 6.53 4.73
CA GLY A 38 -3.27 5.77 3.49
C GLY A 38 -2.11 4.78 3.57
N LEU A 39 -1.81 4.26 4.75
CA LEU A 39 -0.76 3.27 4.95
C LEU A 39 -1.27 1.89 4.53
N LEU A 40 -0.37 1.12 3.95
CA LEU A 40 -0.55 -0.28 3.63
C LEU A 40 0.14 -1.14 4.69
N LEU A 41 -0.43 -2.30 4.97
CA LEU A 41 0.09 -3.29 5.92
C LEU A 41 0.20 -4.66 5.25
N ASP A 42 1.38 -5.24 5.36
CA ASP A 42 1.67 -6.61 4.95
C ASP A 42 2.44 -7.36 6.06
N GLY A 43 2.64 -8.66 5.86
CA GLY A 43 3.39 -9.53 6.75
C GLY A 43 2.51 -10.57 7.43
N ALA A 44 3.01 -11.13 8.53
CA ALA A 44 2.37 -12.24 9.23
C ALA A 44 2.70 -12.25 10.73
N VAL A 45 1.86 -12.90 11.52
CA VAL A 45 2.18 -13.26 12.90
C VAL A 45 2.74 -14.68 12.92
N THR A 46 3.98 -14.84 13.37
CA THR A 46 4.64 -16.15 13.48
C THR A 46 5.11 -16.34 14.92
N ASP A 47 4.79 -17.49 15.53
CA ASP A 47 5.09 -17.79 16.93
C ASP A 47 4.60 -16.71 17.91
N GLY A 48 3.41 -16.15 17.64
CA GLY A 48 2.81 -15.07 18.43
C GLY A 48 3.52 -13.72 18.30
N LYS A 49 4.49 -13.59 17.39
CA LYS A 49 5.22 -12.34 17.15
C LYS A 49 4.83 -11.75 15.78
N PRO A 50 4.30 -10.52 15.74
CA PRO A 50 4.01 -9.85 14.48
C PRO A 50 5.32 -9.50 13.76
N ARG A 51 5.43 -9.93 12.51
CA ARG A 51 6.44 -9.52 11.54
C ARG A 51 5.71 -8.75 10.46
N LEU A 52 5.78 -7.43 10.52
CA LEU A 52 4.93 -6.55 9.71
C LEU A 52 5.76 -5.61 8.85
N LEU A 53 5.14 -5.21 7.75
CA LEU A 53 5.65 -4.24 6.82
C LEU A 53 4.61 -3.14 6.59
N LEU A 54 4.95 -1.91 6.94
CA LEU A 54 4.10 -0.75 6.70
C LEU A 54 4.69 0.05 5.54
N GLN A 55 3.89 0.36 4.52
CA GLN A 55 4.34 1.04 3.32
C GLN A 55 3.40 2.18 2.93
N ILE A 56 3.95 3.23 2.32
CA ILE A 56 3.20 4.26 1.62
C ILE A 56 4.02 4.78 0.44
N PHE A 57 3.34 5.06 -0.67
CA PHE A 57 3.97 5.43 -1.92
C PHE A 57 3.73 6.90 -2.25
N GLY A 58 4.78 7.58 -2.69
CA GLY A 58 4.71 8.91 -3.30
C GLY A 58 4.13 8.84 -4.70
N GLU A 59 3.53 9.93 -5.17
CA GLU A 59 3.24 10.07 -6.60
C GLU A 59 4.54 10.15 -7.40
N ALA A 60 4.49 9.84 -8.70
CA ALA A 60 5.66 9.98 -9.56
C ALA A 60 6.03 11.47 -9.72
N GLN A 61 7.27 11.84 -9.36
CA GLN A 61 7.75 13.22 -9.38
C GLN A 61 8.87 13.47 -10.40
N LEU A 62 9.53 12.41 -10.88
CA LEU A 62 10.63 12.48 -11.83
C LEU A 62 10.38 11.50 -12.98
N GLY A 63 9.58 11.90 -13.96
CA GLY A 63 9.10 10.98 -15.01
C GLY A 63 8.30 9.84 -14.40
N PRO A 64 8.59 8.55 -14.71
CA PRO A 64 7.92 7.41 -14.09
C PRO A 64 8.44 7.07 -12.68
N VAL A 65 9.45 7.79 -12.16
CA VAL A 65 10.07 7.50 -10.86
C VAL A 65 9.21 8.07 -9.73
N PHE A 66 8.92 7.21 -8.76
CA PHE A 66 8.26 7.52 -7.50
C PHE A 66 9.10 7.02 -6.32
N PHE A 67 8.75 7.47 -5.12
CA PHE A 67 9.42 7.09 -3.89
C PHE A 67 8.52 6.23 -3.00
N GLU A 68 9.13 5.33 -2.25
CA GLU A 68 8.48 4.53 -1.22
C GLU A 68 8.98 4.94 0.17
N PHE A 69 8.06 4.99 1.12
CA PHE A 69 8.39 5.12 2.54
C PHE A 69 7.94 3.86 3.26
N ILE A 70 8.89 3.15 3.86
CA ILE A 70 8.71 1.82 4.42
C ILE A 70 9.15 1.78 5.89
N GLN A 71 8.34 1.14 6.74
CA GLN A 71 8.70 0.79 8.11
C GLN A 71 8.64 -0.73 8.27
N ARG A 72 9.77 -1.31 8.68
CA ARG A 72 9.90 -2.74 8.97
C ARG A 72 9.71 -2.98 10.46
N LYS A 73 8.77 -3.84 10.82
CA LYS A 73 8.58 -4.35 12.18
C LYS A 73 8.84 -5.86 12.17
N GLY A 74 10.10 -6.24 12.03
CA GLY A 74 10.52 -7.65 12.04
C GLY A 74 10.31 -8.42 10.73
N ASP A 75 9.71 -7.80 9.70
CA ASP A 75 9.65 -8.34 8.34
C ASP A 75 10.77 -7.76 7.46
N GLU A 76 11.61 -8.63 6.90
CA GLU A 76 12.71 -8.30 6.00
C GLU A 76 12.36 -8.51 4.51
N GLY A 77 11.14 -8.97 4.21
CA GLY A 77 10.63 -9.20 2.86
C GLY A 77 10.23 -7.91 2.12
N PHE A 78 9.50 -8.05 1.01
CA PHE A 78 9.13 -6.92 0.14
C PHE A 78 7.68 -6.45 0.27
N GLY A 79 6.79 -7.23 0.89
CA GLY A 79 5.36 -6.94 0.97
C GLY A 79 4.65 -7.14 -0.37
N GLU A 80 4.61 -8.40 -0.85
CA GLU A 80 4.01 -8.74 -2.15
C GLU A 80 2.54 -8.30 -2.27
N GLY A 81 1.78 -8.36 -1.17
CA GLY A 81 0.39 -7.92 -1.14
C GLY A 81 0.25 -6.41 -1.31
N ASN A 82 1.12 -5.64 -0.66
CA ASN A 82 1.18 -4.19 -0.82
C ASN A 82 1.62 -3.79 -2.24
N PHE A 83 2.56 -4.54 -2.81
CA PHE A 83 3.05 -4.31 -4.17
C PHE A 83 1.96 -4.55 -5.22
N LYS A 84 1.14 -5.59 -5.06
CA LYS A 84 -0.01 -5.84 -5.95
C LYS A 84 -1.04 -4.70 -5.88
N ALA A 85 -1.40 -4.26 -4.68
CA ALA A 85 -2.33 -3.14 -4.49
C ALA A 85 -1.79 -1.83 -5.10
N LEU A 86 -0.49 -1.58 -4.98
CA LEU A 86 0.20 -0.47 -5.64
C LEU A 86 0.09 -0.58 -7.16
N PHE A 87 0.39 -1.75 -7.73
CA PHE A 87 0.38 -1.93 -9.19
C PHE A 87 -1.01 -1.69 -9.78
N GLU A 88 -2.05 -2.21 -9.15
CA GLU A 88 -3.45 -1.96 -9.55
C GLU A 88 -3.82 -0.47 -9.47
N SER A 89 -3.27 0.27 -8.50
CA SER A 89 -3.48 1.73 -8.39
C SER A 89 -2.76 2.50 -9.50
N ILE A 90 -1.50 2.14 -9.79
CA ILE A 90 -0.72 2.75 -10.87
C ILE A 90 -1.35 2.45 -12.23
N GLU A 91 -1.79 1.21 -12.46
CA GLU A 91 -2.45 0.81 -13.70
C GLU A 91 -3.73 1.61 -13.96
N ARG A 92 -4.58 1.77 -12.94
CA ARG A 92 -5.77 2.63 -13.03
C ARG A 92 -5.42 4.06 -13.40
N ASP A 93 -4.33 4.60 -12.86
CA ASP A 93 -3.87 5.95 -13.16
C ASP A 93 -3.29 6.08 -14.58
N GLN A 94 -2.56 5.06 -15.06
CA GLN A 94 -2.10 4.98 -16.46
C GLN A 94 -3.27 4.91 -17.45
N ILE A 95 -4.34 4.16 -17.11
CA ILE A 95 -5.58 4.10 -17.90
C ILE A 95 -6.27 5.47 -17.92
N LYS A 96 -6.41 6.14 -16.76
CA LYS A 96 -7.00 7.49 -16.67
C LYS A 96 -6.25 8.52 -17.50
N ARG A 97 -4.92 8.41 -17.58
CA ARG A 97 -4.06 9.29 -18.40
C ARG A 97 -4.00 8.88 -19.87
N GLY A 98 -4.65 7.79 -20.27
CA GLY A 98 -4.67 7.27 -21.64
C GLY A 98 -3.35 6.65 -22.11
N ALA A 99 -2.42 6.39 -21.19
CA ALA A 99 -1.10 5.83 -21.49
C ALA A 99 -1.15 4.32 -21.76
N ILE A 100 -2.12 3.61 -21.17
CA ILE A 100 -2.36 2.18 -21.37
C ILE A 100 -3.84 1.97 -21.71
N LYS A 101 -4.15 1.14 -22.71
CA LYS A 101 -5.52 0.71 -23.01
C LYS A 101 -5.88 -0.49 -22.13
N GLN A 102 -7.10 -0.53 -21.59
CA GLN A 102 -7.58 -1.70 -20.86
C GLN A 102 -7.49 -2.92 -21.79
N ALA A 103 -6.83 -3.99 -21.34
CA ALA A 103 -6.82 -5.23 -22.10
C ALA A 103 -8.26 -5.72 -22.20
N GLU A 104 -8.79 -5.82 -23.42
CA GLU A 104 -10.05 -6.51 -23.67
C GLU A 104 -9.86 -7.96 -23.24
N VAL A 105 -10.56 -8.36 -22.18
CA VAL A 105 -10.68 -9.77 -21.83
C VAL A 105 -11.59 -10.38 -22.88
N ALA A 106 -10.98 -11.02 -23.88
CA ALA A 106 -11.66 -11.83 -24.88
C ALA A 106 -12.24 -13.11 -24.28
#